data_AF-A0A9W7F265-F1
#
_entry.id   AF-A0A9W7F265-F1
#
_cell.length_a   1.000
_cell.length_b   1.000
_cell.length_c   1.000
_cell.angle_alpha   90.00
_cell.angle_beta   90.00
_cell.angle_gamma   90.00
#
_symmetry.space_group_name_H-M   'P 1'
#
loop_
_entity.id
_entity.type
_entity.pdbx_description
1 polymer ?
#
loop_
_entity_poly.entity_id
_entity_poly.type
_entity_poly.pdbx_seq_one_letter_code
_entity_poly.pdbx_strand_id
1 'polypeptide(L)'
;MLFHIRSSCEVGGFWSLVSVMISLTGSFVSVHLYSSHYEEADKIDAQRLQMVLGTLSGLWLVSALSFLLVMNRKYLNTFYNLDTASDYERKIFLNAREDQDDVKSDLLTDHPDVYHTWGDELMKPWTLKNWDRREEEKPAWFTDAWIDHVPNTYIPYDWRVKYNKTKGRVENPQMRRWSSLAQVKMLMGGEEKK
;
A
#
# COMPACT_ATOMS: atom_id res chain seq x y z
N MET A 1 -0.10 23.65 12.64
CA MET A 1 -0.68 22.41 12.08
C MET A 1 0.47 21.60 11.49
N LEU A 2 1.00 20.64 12.23
CA LEU A 2 1.99 19.69 11.71
C LEU A 2 1.23 18.66 10.86
N PHE A 3 1.55 18.57 9.57
CA PHE A 3 1.06 17.52 8.69
C PHE A 3 1.51 16.17 9.24
N HIS A 4 0.62 15.52 10.00
CA HIS A 4 0.92 14.23 10.62
C HIS A 4 0.58 13.13 9.62
N ILE A 5 1.51 12.89 8.70
CA ILE A 5 1.36 11.88 7.66
C ILE A 5 1.80 10.56 8.29
N ARG A 6 0.85 9.94 8.99
CA ARG A 6 1.06 8.70 9.74
C ARG A 6 0.93 7.49 8.81
N SER A 7 1.86 7.26 7.90
CA SER A 7 2.26 5.91 7.50
C SER A 7 3.37 5.98 6.43
N SER A 8 4.54 5.40 6.73
CA SER A 8 5.57 5.16 5.72
C SER A 8 5.09 4.23 4.59
N CYS A 9 4.01 3.47 4.80
CA CYS A 9 3.49 2.52 3.82
C CYS A 9 2.74 3.20 2.67
N GLU A 10 2.25 4.43 2.86
CA GLU A 10 1.40 5.11 1.86
C GLU A 10 2.14 6.17 1.04
N VAL A 11 3.20 6.78 1.58
CA VAL A 11 3.88 7.93 0.94
C VAL A 11 5.38 7.69 0.69
N GLY A 12 5.86 6.48 0.99
CA GLY A 12 7.24 6.07 0.78
C GLY A 12 8.23 6.63 1.81
N GLY A 13 9.47 6.12 1.76
CA GLY A 13 10.54 6.49 2.70
C GLY A 13 10.99 7.94 2.58
N PHE A 14 10.96 8.52 1.38
CA PHE A 14 11.38 9.90 1.13
C PHE A 14 10.55 10.93 1.91
N TRP A 15 9.22 10.78 1.86
CA TRP A 15 8.33 11.75 2.46
C TRP A 15 8.36 11.72 4.00
N SER A 16 8.60 10.53 4.57
CA SER A 16 8.89 10.37 5.98
C SER A 16 10.13 11.18 6.40
N LEU A 17 11.22 11.14 5.62
CA LEU A 17 12.42 11.93 5.88
C LEU A 17 12.15 13.44 5.82
N VAL A 18 11.39 13.90 4.81
CA VAL A 18 11.01 15.33 4.69
C VAL A 18 10.24 15.81 5.92
N SER A 19 9.30 15.00 6.42
CA SER A 19 8.51 15.34 7.61
C SER A 19 9.38 15.50 8.87
N VAL A 20 10.40 14.64 9.03
CA VAL A 20 11.34 14.71 10.14
C VAL A 20 12.24 15.93 10.00
N MET A 21 12.70 16.26 8.79
CA MET A 21 13.52 17.47 8.54
C MET A 21 12.76 18.77 8.85
N ILE A 22 11.47 18.84 8.51
CA ILE A 22 10.61 19.96 8.89
C ILE A 22 10.45 20.05 10.43
N SER A 23 10.34 18.91 11.10
CA SER A 23 10.22 18.86 12.57
C SER A 23 11.51 19.28 13.29
N LEU A 24 12.66 18.86 12.76
CA LEU A 24 13.98 19.26 13.25
C LEU A 24 14.17 20.77 13.12
N THR A 25 13.99 21.30 11.90
CA THR A 25 14.15 22.75 11.65
C THR A 25 13.15 23.59 12.44
N GLY A 26 11.89 23.18 12.53
CA GLY A 26 10.88 23.83 13.35
C GLY A 26 11.25 23.90 14.84
N SER A 27 11.88 22.86 15.38
CA SER A 27 12.33 22.84 16.76
C SER A 27 13.45 23.86 17.02
N PHE A 28 14.41 24.00 16.11
CA PHE A 28 15.46 25.02 16.22
C PHE A 28 14.91 26.45 16.09
N VAL A 29 13.97 26.67 15.17
CA VAL A 29 13.28 27.97 15.00
C VAL A 29 12.49 28.32 16.27
N SER A 30 11.83 27.35 16.91
CA SER A 30 11.10 27.59 18.16
C SER A 30 12.03 28.01 19.31
N VAL A 31 13.22 27.41 19.42
CA VAL A 31 14.21 27.78 20.44
C VAL A 31 14.78 29.18 20.15
N HIS A 32 15.04 29.49 18.89
CA HIS A 32 15.50 30.82 18.48
C HIS A 32 14.45 31.90 18.82
N LEU A 33 13.18 31.67 18.48
CA LEU A 33 12.09 32.60 18.76
C LEU A 33 11.87 32.78 20.28
N TYR A 34 11.95 31.69 21.05
CA TYR A 34 11.87 31.72 22.51
C TYR A 34 12.99 32.58 23.13
N SER A 35 14.23 32.45 22.62
CA SER A 35 15.36 33.24 23.10
C SER A 35 15.27 34.73 22.78
N SER A 36 14.57 35.10 21.69
CA SER A 36 14.45 36.49 21.22
C SER A 36 13.24 37.27 21.77
N HIS A 37 12.25 36.60 22.38
CA HIS A 37 10.99 37.24 22.82
C HIS A 37 10.70 37.13 24.32
N TYR A 38 11.40 36.28 25.07
CA TYR A 38 11.22 36.16 26.51
C TYR A 38 12.50 36.59 27.22
N GLU A 39 12.44 37.67 28.00
CA GLU A 39 13.59 38.28 28.68
C GLU A 39 13.53 38.24 30.22
N GLU A 40 12.45 37.74 30.83
CA GLU A 40 12.27 37.81 32.30
C GLU A 40 12.31 36.48 33.05
N ALA A 41 13.19 36.47 34.07
CA ALA A 41 13.27 35.71 35.32
C ALA A 41 13.24 34.17 35.36
N ASP A 42 12.66 33.47 34.38
CA ASP A 42 12.52 31.99 34.41
C ASP A 42 13.00 31.34 33.11
N LYS A 43 14.20 31.74 32.66
CA LYS A 43 14.83 31.18 31.46
C LYS A 43 15.36 29.78 31.76
N ILE A 44 14.76 28.78 31.12
CA ILE A 44 15.47 27.54 30.83
C ILE A 44 16.69 27.93 29.98
N ASP A 45 17.87 27.50 30.42
CA ASP A 45 19.15 27.80 29.78
C ASP A 45 19.10 27.42 28.28
N ALA A 46 19.02 28.45 27.43
CA ALA A 46 18.84 28.29 25.99
C ALA A 46 20.00 27.48 25.39
N GLN A 47 21.19 27.58 25.97
CA GLN A 47 22.35 26.80 25.56
C GLN A 47 22.15 25.31 25.86
N ARG A 48 21.58 24.95 27.02
CA ARG A 48 21.24 23.55 27.34
C ARG A 48 20.17 23.02 26.41
N LEU A 49 19.16 23.83 26.08
CA LEU A 49 18.08 23.42 25.18
C LEU A 49 18.60 23.16 23.75
N GLN A 50 19.48 24.02 23.24
CA GLN A 50 20.16 23.82 21.96
C GLN A 50 21.08 22.60 21.98
N MET A 51 21.78 22.35 23.09
CA MET A 51 22.66 21.19 23.23
C MET A 51 21.86 19.88 23.24
N VAL A 52 20.77 19.81 24.00
CA VAL A 52 19.87 18.63 24.04
C VAL A 52 19.26 18.40 22.66
N LEU A 53 18.74 19.44 22.01
CA LEU A 53 18.17 19.31 20.66
C LEU A 53 19.21 18.90 19.62
N GLY A 54 20.43 19.45 19.70
CA GLY A 54 21.56 19.10 18.84
C GLY A 54 21.99 17.65 19.03
N THR A 55 22.08 17.16 20.26
CA THR A 55 22.45 15.76 20.55
C THR A 55 21.38 14.77 20.07
N LEU A 56 20.10 15.06 20.30
CA LEU A 56 18.99 14.22 19.80
C LEU A 56 18.92 14.19 18.27
N SER A 57 19.04 15.36 17.63
CA SER A 57 19.08 15.48 16.17
C SER A 57 20.29 14.74 15.58
N GLY A 58 21.47 14.93 16.18
CA GLY A 58 22.70 14.25 15.78
C GLY A 58 22.61 12.73 15.94
N LEU A 59 22.07 12.25 17.05
CA LEU A 59 21.85 10.81 17.28
C LEU A 59 20.89 10.22 16.23
N TRP A 60 19.82 10.95 15.90
CA TRP A 60 18.90 10.55 14.83
C TRP A 60 19.60 10.51 13.46
N LEU A 61 20.40 11.54 13.11
CA LEU A 61 21.15 11.58 11.85
C LEU A 61 22.16 10.45 11.74
N VAL A 62 22.91 10.17 12.80
CA VAL A 62 23.86 9.06 12.84
C VAL A 62 23.13 7.73 12.67
N SER A 63 21.99 7.56 13.34
CA SER A 63 21.17 6.35 13.21
C SER A 63 20.63 6.20 11.78
N ALA A 64 20.08 7.27 11.19
CA ALA A 64 19.59 7.27 9.82
C ALA A 64 20.71 7.00 8.81
N LEU A 65 21.88 7.61 8.98
CA LEU A 65 23.04 7.39 8.11
C LEU A 65 23.57 5.96 8.24
N SER A 66 23.67 5.43 9.47
CA SER A 66 24.09 4.04 9.70
C SER A 66 23.13 3.06 9.04
N PHE A 67 21.82 3.32 9.12
CA PHE A 67 20.80 2.54 8.43
C PHE A 67 21.00 2.57 6.91
N LEU A 68 21.23 3.75 6.32
CA LEU A 68 21.50 3.88 4.89
C LEU A 68 22.80 3.19 4.45
N LEU A 69 23.82 3.14 5.31
CA LEU A 69 25.09 2.47 5.03
C LEU A 69 25.00 0.94 5.15
N VAL A 70 24.20 0.44 6.09
CA VAL A 70 23.93 -1.01 6.27
C VAL A 70 22.98 -1.52 5.20
N MET A 71 22.09 -0.67 4.69
CA MET A 71 21.10 -1.04 3.69
C MET A 71 21.74 -1.40 2.36
N ASN A 72 21.28 -2.50 1.76
CA ASN A 72 21.74 -2.92 0.45
C ASN A 72 21.31 -1.88 -0.61
N ARG A 73 22.29 -1.43 -1.42
CA ARG A 73 22.12 -0.40 -2.45
C ARG A 73 20.98 -0.70 -3.43
N LYS A 74 20.62 -1.96 -3.62
CA LYS A 74 19.48 -2.38 -4.45
C LYS A 74 18.14 -1.80 -3.96
N TYR A 75 18.01 -1.56 -2.65
CA TYR A 75 16.80 -1.02 -2.02
C TYR A 75 16.82 0.51 -1.87
N LEU A 76 17.92 1.19 -2.22
CA LEU A 76 17.94 2.66 -2.24
C LEU A 76 16.94 3.23 -3.24
N ASN A 77 16.72 2.53 -4.35
CA ASN A 77 15.70 2.93 -5.33
C ASN A 77 14.29 2.95 -4.69
N THR A 78 14.00 2.09 -3.72
CA THR A 78 12.73 2.08 -2.99
C THR A 78 12.54 3.32 -2.11
N PHE A 79 13.63 4.00 -1.73
CA PHE A 79 13.55 5.26 -0.99
C PHE A 79 13.34 6.47 -1.88
N TYR A 80 13.92 6.51 -3.08
CA TYR A 80 13.77 7.63 -4.02
C TYR A 80 12.55 7.50 -4.93
N ASN A 81 12.11 6.28 -5.19
CA ASN A 81 10.89 6.05 -5.95
C ASN A 81 9.70 6.51 -5.10
N LEU A 82 8.99 7.50 -5.63
CA LEU A 82 7.72 8.01 -5.11
C LEU A 82 6.55 7.07 -5.40
N ASP A 83 6.83 5.88 -5.93
CA ASP A 83 5.80 4.90 -6.27
C ASP A 83 5.17 4.38 -4.98
N THR A 84 3.85 4.51 -4.90
CA THR A 84 3.06 3.87 -3.85
C THR A 84 3.26 2.35 -3.92
N ALA A 85 3.10 1.61 -2.82
CA ALA A 85 3.10 0.14 -2.84
C ALA A 85 2.16 -0.41 -3.95
N SER A 86 1.00 0.21 -4.12
CA SER A 86 0.05 -0.05 -5.20
C SER A 86 0.64 0.14 -6.60
N ASP A 87 1.40 1.23 -6.82
CA ASP A 87 2.02 1.50 -8.12
C ASP A 87 3.19 0.54 -8.39
N TYR A 88 3.92 0.15 -7.35
CA TYR A 88 5.00 -0.82 -7.43
C TYR A 88 4.48 -2.21 -7.80
N GLU A 89 3.43 -2.69 -7.12
CA GLU A 89 2.80 -3.97 -7.47
C GLU A 89 2.18 -3.96 -8.86
N ARG A 90 1.53 -2.86 -9.25
CA ARG A 90 1.04 -2.68 -10.63
C ARG A 90 2.18 -2.79 -11.65
N LYS A 91 3.35 -2.19 -11.38
CA LYS A 91 4.53 -2.31 -12.25
C LYS A 91 5.07 -3.73 -12.28
N ILE A 92 5.09 -4.44 -11.16
CA ILE A 92 5.48 -5.87 -11.15
C ILE A 92 4.51 -6.66 -12.02
N PHE A 93 3.20 -6.47 -11.85
CA PHE A 93 2.18 -7.18 -12.62
C PHE A 93 2.31 -6.94 -14.14
N LEU A 94 2.56 -5.69 -14.55
CA LEU A 94 2.74 -5.32 -15.96
C LEU A 94 4.07 -5.80 -16.55
N ASN A 95 5.13 -5.83 -15.75
CA ASN A 95 6.45 -6.29 -16.19
C ASN A 95 6.61 -7.81 -16.15
N ALA A 96 5.77 -8.50 -15.37
CA ALA A 96 5.76 -9.95 -15.30
C ALA A 96 5.27 -10.53 -16.63
N ARG A 97 6.13 -11.39 -17.22
CA ARG A 97 5.85 -12.03 -18.51
C ARG A 97 4.66 -13.00 -18.41
N GLU A 98 4.13 -13.45 -19.55
CA GLU A 98 3.01 -14.42 -19.57
C GLU A 98 3.38 -15.78 -18.95
N ASP A 99 4.67 -16.14 -18.90
CA ASP A 99 5.18 -17.36 -18.26
C ASP A 99 5.36 -17.24 -16.74
N GLN A 100 5.24 -16.02 -16.17
CA GLN A 100 5.42 -15.73 -14.75
C GLN A 100 4.07 -15.60 -14.02
N ASP A 101 3.24 -16.62 -14.20
CA ASP A 101 1.91 -16.68 -13.60
C ASP A 101 1.95 -16.90 -12.07
N ASP A 102 3.04 -17.50 -11.58
CA ASP A 102 3.36 -17.66 -10.16
C ASP A 102 3.50 -16.31 -9.45
N VAL A 103 4.31 -15.39 -10.00
CA VAL A 103 4.52 -14.06 -9.43
C VAL A 103 3.23 -13.25 -9.38
N LYS A 104 2.40 -13.36 -10.42
CA LYS A 104 1.09 -12.69 -10.47
C LYS A 104 0.07 -13.31 -9.52
N SER A 105 0.18 -14.63 -9.29
CA SER A 105 -0.62 -15.36 -8.30
C SER A 105 -0.27 -14.91 -6.88
N ASP A 106 1.01 -14.77 -6.56
CA ASP A 106 1.47 -14.35 -5.22
C ASP A 106 0.99 -12.93 -4.88
N LEU A 107 1.01 -12.02 -5.86
CA LEU A 107 0.46 -10.66 -5.72
C LEU A 107 -1.04 -10.65 -5.35
N LEU A 108 -1.81 -11.65 -5.78
CA LEU A 108 -3.24 -11.76 -5.46
C LEU A 108 -3.48 -12.24 -4.03
N THR A 109 -2.57 -13.02 -3.46
CA THR A 109 -2.73 -13.57 -2.10
C THR A 109 -2.10 -12.71 -1.01
N ASP A 110 -0.97 -12.05 -1.30
CA ASP A 110 -0.18 -11.39 -0.24
C ASP A 110 -0.80 -10.06 0.21
N HIS A 111 -1.35 -9.27 -0.71
CA HIS A 111 -1.74 -7.88 -0.42
C HIS A 111 -3.11 -7.48 -1.01
N PRO A 112 -4.23 -7.98 -0.45
CA PRO A 112 -5.60 -7.64 -0.87
C PRO A 112 -5.86 -6.13 -0.94
N ASP A 113 -5.37 -5.40 0.06
CA ASP A 113 -5.61 -3.96 0.20
C ASP A 113 -4.90 -3.12 -0.87
N VAL A 114 -3.83 -3.65 -1.46
CA VAL A 114 -2.91 -2.90 -2.32
C VAL A 114 -3.35 -2.92 -3.78
N TYR A 115 -3.95 -4.02 -4.25
CA TYR A 115 -4.47 -4.12 -5.61
C TYR A 115 -5.90 -3.59 -5.77
N HIS A 116 -6.61 -3.16 -4.72
CA HIS A 116 -8.00 -2.69 -4.85
C HIS A 116 -8.19 -1.55 -5.87
N THR A 117 -7.16 -0.73 -6.10
CA THR A 117 -7.23 0.43 -7.01
C THR A 117 -7.07 0.07 -8.49
N TRP A 118 -6.36 -1.02 -8.82
CA TRP A 118 -6.03 -1.41 -10.21
C TRP A 118 -6.40 -2.87 -10.56
N GLY A 119 -6.75 -3.68 -9.57
CA GLY A 119 -7.03 -5.10 -9.71
C GLY A 119 -8.23 -5.38 -10.61
N ASP A 120 -9.27 -4.53 -10.56
CA ASP A 120 -10.44 -4.70 -11.41
C ASP A 120 -10.14 -4.45 -12.90
N GLU A 121 -9.16 -3.60 -13.20
CA GLU A 121 -8.76 -3.26 -14.58
C GLU A 121 -7.77 -4.28 -15.16
N LEU A 122 -6.79 -4.73 -14.37
CA LEU A 122 -5.68 -5.55 -14.87
C LEU A 122 -5.76 -7.01 -14.40
N MET A 123 -6.02 -7.22 -13.11
CA MET A 123 -5.95 -8.54 -12.48
C MET A 123 -7.16 -9.39 -12.81
N LYS A 124 -8.36 -8.81 -12.76
CA LYS A 124 -9.62 -9.47 -13.10
C LYS A 124 -9.63 -10.06 -14.52
N PRO A 125 -9.33 -9.31 -15.61
CA PRO A 125 -9.33 -9.91 -16.94
C PRO A 125 -8.23 -10.95 -17.13
N TRP A 126 -7.06 -10.79 -16.47
CA TRP A 126 -6.00 -11.80 -16.50
C TRP A 126 -6.44 -13.11 -15.84
N THR A 127 -7.10 -13.04 -14.67
CA THR A 127 -7.63 -14.24 -13.99
C THR A 127 -8.73 -14.90 -14.82
N LEU A 128 -9.66 -14.12 -15.37
CA LEU A 128 -10.77 -14.64 -16.19
C LEU A 128 -10.28 -15.30 -17.48
N LYS A 129 -9.32 -14.70 -18.18
CA LYS A 129 -8.80 -15.22 -19.47
C LYS A 129 -7.97 -16.50 -19.30
N ASN A 130 -7.22 -16.62 -18.20
CA ASN A 130 -6.30 -17.74 -17.99
C ASN A 130 -6.89 -18.86 -17.14
N TRP A 131 -8.13 -18.73 -16.64
CA TRP A 131 -8.72 -19.70 -15.72
C TRP A 131 -8.84 -21.10 -16.34
N ASP A 132 -9.38 -21.20 -17.55
CA ASP A 132 -9.58 -22.49 -18.23
C ASP A 132 -8.24 -23.20 -18.45
N ARG A 133 -7.22 -22.46 -18.90
CA ARG A 133 -5.86 -22.98 -19.08
C ARG A 133 -5.27 -23.51 -17.78
N ARG A 134 -5.48 -22.82 -16.66
CA ARG A 134 -4.93 -23.22 -15.35
C ARG A 134 -5.64 -24.41 -14.75
N GLU A 135 -6.93 -24.57 -15.02
CA GLU A 135 -7.65 -25.78 -14.61
C GLU A 135 -7.16 -27.01 -15.37
N GLU A 136 -6.78 -26.86 -16.64
CA GLU A 136 -6.19 -27.92 -17.45
C GLU A 136 -4.76 -28.25 -17.02
N GLU A 137 -3.91 -27.23 -16.85
CA GLU A 137 -2.49 -27.39 -16.52
C GLU A 137 -2.24 -27.71 -15.03
N LYS A 138 -3.15 -27.30 -14.14
CA LYS A 138 -3.06 -27.39 -12.67
C LYS A 138 -1.66 -27.09 -12.12
N PRO A 139 -1.20 -25.83 -12.26
CA PRO A 139 0.12 -25.45 -11.77
C PRO A 139 0.20 -25.60 -10.23
N ALA A 140 1.40 -25.82 -9.70
CA ALA A 140 1.62 -26.18 -8.29
C ALA A 140 1.04 -25.18 -7.27
N TRP A 141 0.92 -23.90 -7.65
CA TRP A 141 0.34 -22.84 -6.82
C TRP A 141 -1.21 -22.79 -6.88
N PHE A 142 -1.84 -23.39 -7.90
CA PHE A 142 -3.29 -23.41 -8.08
C PHE A 142 -3.94 -24.49 -7.20
N THR A 143 -3.93 -24.22 -5.90
CA THR A 143 -4.49 -25.08 -4.85
C THR A 143 -5.86 -24.57 -4.42
N ASP A 144 -6.68 -25.44 -3.79
CA ASP A 144 -7.98 -25.04 -3.25
C ASP A 144 -7.87 -23.86 -2.27
N ALA A 145 -6.78 -23.80 -1.48
CA ALA A 145 -6.49 -22.70 -0.57
C ALA A 145 -6.22 -21.37 -1.31
N TRP A 146 -5.57 -21.42 -2.48
CA TRP A 146 -5.37 -20.24 -3.32
C TRP A 146 -6.69 -19.77 -3.92
N ILE A 147 -7.48 -20.70 -4.50
CA ILE A 147 -8.82 -20.41 -5.03
C ILE A 147 -9.71 -19.79 -3.95
N ASP A 148 -9.49 -20.17 -2.70
CA ASP A 148 -10.23 -19.61 -1.58
C ASP A 148 -9.97 -18.13 -1.31
N HIS A 149 -8.74 -17.67 -1.55
CA HIS A 149 -8.31 -16.28 -1.40
C HIS A 149 -8.71 -15.39 -2.57
N VAL A 150 -8.97 -15.97 -3.75
CA VAL A 150 -9.35 -15.19 -4.93
C VAL A 150 -10.75 -14.58 -4.76
N PRO A 151 -10.93 -13.28 -5.01
CA PRO A 151 -12.25 -12.66 -5.02
C PRO A 151 -13.17 -13.34 -6.03
N ASN A 152 -14.42 -13.60 -5.63
CA ASN A 152 -15.41 -14.27 -6.48
C ASN A 152 -15.61 -13.56 -7.83
N THR A 153 -15.48 -12.24 -7.87
CA THR A 153 -15.61 -11.44 -9.09
C THR A 153 -14.52 -11.74 -10.13
N TYR A 154 -13.41 -12.36 -9.72
CA TYR A 154 -12.23 -12.62 -10.56
C TYR A 154 -12.25 -14.05 -11.12
N ILE A 155 -13.15 -14.91 -10.62
CA ILE A 155 -13.34 -16.29 -11.07
C ILE A 155 -14.50 -16.33 -12.09
N PRO A 156 -14.40 -17.04 -13.23
CA PRO A 156 -15.51 -17.17 -14.17
C PRO A 156 -16.70 -17.93 -13.55
N TYR A 157 -17.92 -17.63 -14.02
CA TYR A 157 -19.15 -18.12 -13.38
C TYR A 157 -19.24 -19.65 -13.28
N ASP A 158 -18.87 -20.35 -14.36
CA ASP A 158 -18.97 -21.80 -14.44
C ASP A 158 -18.09 -22.47 -13.36
N TRP A 159 -16.92 -21.89 -13.11
CA TRP A 159 -16.00 -22.34 -12.06
C TRP A 159 -16.44 -21.92 -10.66
N ARG A 160 -17.12 -20.77 -10.50
CA ARG A 160 -17.69 -20.38 -9.19
C ARG A 160 -18.68 -21.41 -8.66
N VAL A 161 -19.48 -22.01 -9.54
CA VAL A 161 -20.43 -23.06 -9.17
C VAL A 161 -19.68 -24.31 -8.71
N LYS A 162 -18.63 -24.71 -9.45
CA LYS A 162 -17.78 -25.86 -9.10
C LYS A 162 -17.12 -25.72 -7.73
N TYR A 163 -16.60 -24.54 -7.40
CA TYR A 163 -15.91 -24.27 -6.14
C TYR A 163 -16.83 -23.79 -5.01
N ASN A 164 -18.16 -23.85 -5.19
CA ASN A 164 -19.16 -23.36 -4.22
C ASN A 164 -18.95 -21.88 -3.79
N LYS A 165 -18.34 -21.08 -4.68
CA LYS A 165 -18.03 -19.66 -4.52
C LYS A 165 -19.16 -18.73 -4.98
N THR A 166 -20.37 -19.25 -5.15
CA THR A 166 -21.55 -18.50 -5.64
C THR A 166 -22.18 -17.58 -4.58
N LYS A 167 -21.89 -17.77 -3.29
CA LYS A 167 -22.49 -17.00 -2.16
C LYS A 167 -21.50 -16.23 -1.26
N GLY A 168 -20.20 -16.23 -1.59
CA GLY A 168 -19.14 -15.65 -0.73
C GLY A 168 -18.80 -14.17 -0.99
N ARG A 169 -18.16 -13.54 0.01
CA ARG A 169 -17.86 -12.11 0.20
C ARG A 169 -17.61 -11.29 -1.10
N VAL A 170 -18.49 -10.33 -1.37
CA VAL A 170 -18.21 -9.23 -2.30
C VAL A 170 -17.28 -8.25 -1.58
N GLU A 171 -15.97 -8.41 -1.76
CA GLU A 171 -14.94 -7.52 -1.20
C GLU A 171 -14.79 -6.24 -2.03
N ASN A 172 -15.90 -5.62 -2.43
CA ASN A 172 -15.86 -4.29 -3.02
C ASN A 172 -16.32 -3.26 -1.96
N PRO A 173 -15.39 -2.45 -1.39
CA PRO A 173 -15.73 -1.44 -0.40
C PRO A 173 -16.75 -0.40 -0.91
N GLN A 174 -16.73 -0.06 -2.20
CA GLN A 174 -17.69 0.86 -2.82
C GLN A 174 -19.10 0.27 -2.93
N MET A 175 -19.23 -1.05 -3.01
CA MET A 175 -20.53 -1.73 -3.07
C MET A 175 -21.22 -1.88 -1.70
N ARG A 176 -20.54 -1.63 -0.56
CA ARG A 176 -21.20 -1.57 0.77
C ARG A 176 -22.33 -0.54 0.84
N ARG A 177 -22.35 0.45 -0.06
CA ARG A 177 -23.33 1.55 -0.05
C ARG A 177 -24.65 1.23 -0.76
N TRP A 178 -24.76 0.12 -1.48
CA TRP A 178 -25.91 -0.16 -2.35
C TRP A 178 -26.80 -1.25 -1.74
N SER A 179 -28.12 -1.04 -1.76
CA SER A 179 -29.07 -2.01 -1.21
C SER A 179 -28.97 -3.35 -1.96
N SER A 180 -29.16 -4.44 -1.23
CA SER A 180 -29.02 -5.83 -1.72
C SER A 180 -29.83 -6.10 -3.00
N LEU A 181 -30.96 -5.42 -3.19
CA LEU A 181 -31.81 -5.55 -4.38
C LEU A 181 -31.17 -4.97 -5.65
N ALA A 182 -30.41 -3.87 -5.55
CA ALA A 182 -29.70 -3.30 -6.68
C ALA A 182 -28.54 -4.19 -7.13
N GLN A 183 -27.87 -4.84 -6.18
CA GLN A 183 -26.79 -5.80 -6.45
C GLN A 183 -27.32 -7.04 -7.19
N VAL A 184 -28.44 -7.62 -6.73
CA VAL A 184 -29.07 -8.76 -7.40
C VAL A 184 -29.54 -8.39 -8.80
N LYS A 185 -30.14 -7.20 -8.98
CA LYS A 185 -30.68 -6.77 -10.29
C LYS A 185 -29.58 -6.55 -11.34
N MET A 186 -28.41 -6.04 -10.94
CA MET A 186 -27.27 -5.88 -11.87
C MET A 186 -26.57 -7.23 -12.17
N LEU A 187 -26.43 -8.11 -11.19
CA LEU A 187 -25.82 -9.43 -11.39
C LEU A 187 -26.66 -10.35 -12.28
N MET A 188 -27.98 -10.15 -12.29
CA MET A 188 -28.90 -10.91 -13.14
C MET A 188 -29.03 -10.35 -14.57
N GLY A 189 -28.24 -9.35 -14.96
CA GLY A 189 -28.25 -8.84 -16.34
C GLY A 189 -29.65 -8.47 -16.82
N GLY A 190 -30.40 -7.75 -15.99
CA GLY A 190 -31.80 -7.42 -16.28
C GLY A 190 -31.94 -6.69 -17.62
N GLU A 191 -32.37 -7.44 -18.64
CA GLU A 191 -32.92 -6.90 -19.88
C GLU A 191 -34.10 -6.00 -19.52
N GLU A 192 -33.98 -4.71 -19.83
CA GLU A 192 -35.16 -3.87 -20.06
C GLU A 192 -35.88 -4.41 -21.30
N LYS A 193 -36.86 -5.28 -21.09
CA LYS A 193 -37.94 -5.43 -22.06
C LYS A 193 -38.90 -4.27 -21.88
N LYS A 194 -38.90 -3.42 -22.91
CA LYS A 194 -39.78 -2.29 -23.25
C LYS A 194 -41.10 -2.21 -22.50
#